data_AF-A0A9X8D7R0-F1
#
_entry.id   AF-A0A9X8D7R0-F1
#
_cell.length_a   1.000
_cell.length_b   1.000
_cell.length_c   1.000
_cell.angle_alpha   90.00
_cell.angle_beta   90.00
_cell.angle_gamma   90.00
#
_symmetry.space_group_name_H-M   'P 1'
#
loop_
_entity.id
_entity.type
_entity.pdbx_description
1 polymer ?
#
loop_
_entity_poly.entity_id
_entity_poly.type
_entity_poly.pdbx_seq_one_letter_code
_entity_poly.pdbx_strand_id
1 'polypeptide(L)'
;MTVIKKLVTLLRGSAREIGESVIDSNATRIYEQEIIDAKHSIEKAKGDLTGVMAKEMQSAREIERLKGEVARYEGLALEALNKTQEGLALDVAAKVGTLEQELEEQAKAHASYALQVSRLKELIKSAEARIREHEREIGIAKTTESVYRATQSISENIGSGGSRLASARESLERIRSRHEDLADRMTAGQQLEDEFGHSALEKKLAAAGIGNDADRTGKVMERIRARQAKPSEPPKPVSE
;
A
#
# COMPACT_ATOMS: atom_id res chain seq x y z
N MET A 1 17.62 -5.44 -11.84
CA MET A 1 16.14 -5.42 -11.73
C MET A 1 15.73 -4.52 -10.56
N THR A 2 14.72 -3.66 -10.73
CA THR A 2 14.25 -2.69 -9.70
C THR A 2 13.57 -3.39 -8.51
N VAL A 3 13.65 -2.82 -7.31
CA VAL A 3 13.01 -3.32 -6.05
C VAL A 3 11.51 -3.58 -6.25
N ILE A 4 10.81 -2.66 -6.93
CA ILE A 4 9.40 -2.80 -7.29
C ILE A 4 9.15 -4.03 -8.17
N LYS A 5 10.07 -4.36 -9.09
CA LYS A 5 9.95 -5.55 -9.95
C LYS A 5 10.09 -6.84 -9.13
N LYS A 6 10.97 -6.88 -8.13
CA LYS A 6 11.08 -8.01 -7.19
C LYS A 6 9.80 -8.18 -6.37
N LEU A 7 9.25 -7.09 -5.83
CA LEU A 7 7.98 -7.12 -5.09
C LEU A 7 6.81 -7.58 -5.99
N VAL A 8 6.74 -7.12 -7.23
CA VAL A 8 5.72 -7.55 -8.20
C VAL A 8 5.90 -9.02 -8.62
N THR A 9 7.13 -9.52 -8.69
CA THR A 9 7.38 -10.94 -8.93
C THR A 9 6.97 -11.80 -7.72
N LEU A 10 7.26 -11.36 -6.50
CA LEU A 10 6.74 -12.00 -5.27
C LEU A 10 5.21 -11.91 -5.19
N LEU A 11 4.61 -10.85 -5.75
CA LEU A 11 3.16 -10.71 -5.90
C LEU A 11 2.56 -11.60 -7.01
N ARG A 12 3.37 -12.19 -7.90
CA ARG A 12 2.89 -13.02 -9.02
C ARG A 12 3.34 -14.48 -8.95
N GLY A 13 4.36 -14.78 -8.15
CA GLY A 13 4.77 -16.16 -7.88
C GLY A 13 3.72 -16.85 -7.03
N SER A 14 2.89 -17.69 -7.65
CA SER A 14 2.12 -18.70 -6.93
C SER A 14 3.05 -19.87 -6.61
N ALA A 15 3.12 -20.29 -5.35
CA ALA A 15 3.86 -21.47 -4.89
C ALA A 15 3.32 -22.82 -5.43
N ARG A 16 2.46 -22.80 -6.46
CA ARG A 16 1.83 -23.97 -7.06
C ARG A 16 2.80 -24.95 -7.74
N GLU A 17 4.06 -24.57 -7.93
CA GLU A 17 5.11 -25.45 -8.47
C GLU A 17 5.91 -26.23 -7.40
N ILE A 18 5.68 -25.99 -6.11
CA ILE A 18 6.49 -26.60 -5.03
C ILE A 18 5.81 -27.87 -4.44
N GLY A 19 4.64 -28.25 -4.95
CA GLY A 19 3.87 -29.39 -4.44
C GLY A 19 4.50 -30.78 -4.62
N GLU A 20 5.52 -30.93 -5.48
CA GLU A 20 6.06 -32.27 -5.84
C GLU A 20 7.51 -32.55 -5.40
N SER A 21 8.26 -31.59 -4.82
CA SER A 21 9.69 -31.80 -4.50
C SER A 21 10.05 -31.84 -3.01
N VAL A 22 9.13 -32.31 -2.16
CA VAL A 22 9.25 -32.33 -0.68
C VAL A 22 10.32 -33.33 -0.14
N ILE A 23 11.40 -33.58 -0.88
CA ILE A 23 12.50 -34.46 -0.47
C ILE A 23 13.88 -33.78 -0.59
N ASP A 24 13.99 -32.57 -1.17
CA ASP A 24 15.28 -31.90 -1.27
C ASP A 24 15.46 -30.79 -0.22
N SER A 25 16.25 -31.08 0.82
CA SER A 25 16.66 -30.10 1.84
C SER A 25 17.25 -28.80 1.25
N ASN A 26 17.77 -28.84 0.02
CA ASN A 26 18.23 -27.66 -0.68
C ASN A 26 17.10 -26.72 -1.11
N ALA A 27 15.94 -27.25 -1.48
CA ALA A 27 14.78 -26.45 -1.90
C ALA A 27 14.22 -25.62 -0.75
N THR A 28 14.06 -26.22 0.43
CA THR A 28 13.62 -25.51 1.65
C THR A 28 14.59 -24.38 2.00
N ARG A 29 15.90 -24.65 2.00
CA ARG A 29 16.93 -23.64 2.30
C ARG A 29 16.97 -22.49 1.28
N ILE A 30 16.81 -22.79 -0.01
CA ILE A 30 16.74 -21.77 -1.07
C ILE A 30 15.51 -20.90 -0.85
N TYR A 31 14.36 -21.50 -0.54
CA TYR A 31 13.12 -20.76 -0.29
C TYR A 31 13.19 -19.87 0.95
N GLU A 32 13.82 -20.32 2.04
CA GLU A 32 14.11 -19.47 3.21
C GLU A 32 14.95 -18.25 2.82
N GLN A 33 15.97 -18.44 1.97
CA GLN A 33 16.79 -17.34 1.50
C GLN A 33 15.99 -16.35 0.65
N GLU A 34 15.11 -16.83 -0.23
CA GLU A 34 14.22 -15.96 -1.01
C GLU A 34 13.27 -15.16 -0.11
N ILE A 35 12.75 -15.75 0.98
CA ILE A 35 11.95 -15.04 1.99
C ILE A 35 12.79 -13.94 2.68
N ILE A 36 14.03 -14.24 3.06
CA ILE A 36 14.95 -13.27 3.67
C ILE A 36 15.24 -12.12 2.70
N ASP A 37 15.52 -12.42 1.44
CA ASP A 37 15.78 -11.42 0.40
C ASP A 37 14.55 -10.56 0.10
N ALA A 38 13.36 -11.16 0.14
CA ALA A 38 12.09 -10.47 0.03
C ALA A 38 11.89 -9.49 1.20
N LYS A 39 12.18 -9.91 2.44
CA LYS A 39 12.11 -9.03 3.63
C LYS A 39 13.04 -7.83 3.52
N HIS A 40 14.29 -8.04 3.11
CA HIS A 40 15.24 -6.96 2.88
C HIS A 40 14.74 -6.00 1.79
N SER A 41 14.10 -6.53 0.74
CA SER A 41 13.51 -5.72 -0.33
C SER A 41 12.34 -4.87 0.16
N ILE A 42 11.51 -5.40 1.07
CA ILE A 42 10.44 -4.64 1.74
C ILE A 42 11.03 -3.52 2.60
N GLU A 43 12.07 -3.81 3.39
CA GLU A 43 12.69 -2.81 4.25
C GLU A 43 13.27 -1.65 3.44
N LYS A 44 13.94 -1.96 2.32
CA LYS A 44 14.38 -0.94 1.37
C LYS A 44 13.22 -0.14 0.79
N ALA A 45 12.12 -0.79 0.42
CA ALA A 45 10.92 -0.12 -0.10
C ALA A 45 10.27 0.81 0.93
N LYS A 46 10.29 0.45 2.23
CA LYS A 46 9.89 1.35 3.33
C LYS A 46 10.80 2.57 3.41
N GLY A 47 12.11 2.38 3.30
CA GLY A 47 13.08 3.46 3.20
C GLY A 47 12.74 4.42 2.05
N ASP A 48 12.54 3.89 0.84
CA ASP A 48 12.16 4.68 -0.34
C ASP A 48 10.82 5.42 -0.12
N LEU A 49 9.83 4.75 0.48
CA LEU A 49 8.54 5.35 0.83
C LEU A 49 8.69 6.55 1.76
N THR A 50 9.57 6.49 2.77
CA THR A 50 9.82 7.65 3.64
C THR A 50 10.38 8.84 2.87
N GLY A 51 11.24 8.60 1.87
CA GLY A 51 11.74 9.63 0.96
C GLY A 51 10.64 10.30 0.15
N VAL A 52 9.70 9.52 -0.42
CA VAL A 52 8.57 10.08 -1.17
C VAL A 52 7.61 10.83 -0.24
N MET A 53 7.33 10.31 0.96
CA MET A 53 6.51 11.00 1.97
C MET A 53 7.14 12.33 2.40
N ALA A 54 8.46 12.40 2.53
CA ALA A 54 9.14 13.65 2.83
C ALA A 54 8.94 14.70 1.72
N LYS A 55 8.96 14.27 0.44
CA LYS A 55 8.66 15.14 -0.72
C LYS A 55 7.20 15.58 -0.76
N GLU A 56 6.27 14.68 -0.44
CA GLU A 56 4.85 15.01 -0.27
C GLU A 56 4.66 16.09 0.81
N MET A 57 5.30 15.93 1.97
CA MET A 57 5.24 16.91 3.06
C MET A 57 5.88 18.26 2.69
N GLN A 58 7.01 18.23 1.98
CA GLN A 58 7.69 19.43 1.50
C GLN A 58 6.80 20.22 0.53
N SER A 59 6.22 19.53 -0.46
CA SER A 59 5.30 20.17 -1.42
C SER A 59 4.03 20.71 -0.75
N ALA A 60 3.49 20.02 0.25
CA ALA A 60 2.35 20.51 1.02
C ALA A 60 2.67 21.83 1.76
N ARG A 61 3.84 21.93 2.40
CA ARG A 61 4.28 23.16 3.07
C ARG A 61 4.48 24.31 2.08
N GLU A 62 5.02 24.00 0.91
CA GLU A 62 5.23 25.00 -0.13
C GLU A 62 3.92 25.53 -0.70
N ILE A 63 2.93 24.65 -0.91
CA ILE A 63 1.57 25.03 -1.28
C ILE A 63 0.98 26.01 -0.26
N GLU A 64 1.11 25.72 1.05
CA GLU A 64 0.60 26.62 2.09
C GLU A 64 1.34 27.96 2.13
N ARG A 65 2.66 27.96 1.91
CA ARG A 65 3.45 29.20 1.76
C ARG A 65 2.94 30.05 0.60
N LEU A 66 2.79 29.45 -0.58
CA LEU A 66 2.32 30.13 -1.79
C LEU A 66 0.89 30.67 -1.63
N LYS A 67 -0.02 29.90 -1.02
CA LYS A 67 -1.37 30.39 -0.68
C LYS A 67 -1.34 31.61 0.23
N GLY A 68 -0.47 31.60 1.23
CA GLY A 68 -0.28 32.74 2.12
C GLY A 68 0.22 33.98 1.38
N GLU A 69 1.15 33.81 0.44
CA GLU A 69 1.66 34.90 -0.39
C GLU A 69 0.61 35.44 -1.36
N VAL A 70 -0.16 34.56 -2.01
CA VAL A 70 -1.31 34.94 -2.85
C VAL A 70 -2.27 35.80 -2.06
N ALA A 71 -2.76 35.32 -0.91
CA ALA A 71 -3.70 36.07 -0.08
C ALA A 71 -3.15 37.43 0.39
N ARG A 72 -1.85 37.49 0.71
CA ARG A 72 -1.19 38.75 1.09
C ARG A 72 -1.17 39.75 -0.07
N TYR A 73 -0.78 39.31 -1.26
CA TYR A 73 -0.72 40.20 -2.43
C TYR A 73 -2.10 40.58 -2.94
N GLU A 74 -3.10 39.70 -2.87
CA GLU A 74 -4.50 40.04 -3.13
C GLU A 74 -4.99 41.16 -2.19
N GLY A 75 -4.66 41.08 -0.90
CA GLY A 75 -4.95 42.15 0.06
C GLY A 75 -4.30 43.48 -0.30
N LEU A 76 -3.03 43.46 -0.75
CA LEU A 76 -2.32 44.66 -1.21
C LEU A 76 -2.93 45.24 -2.50
N ALA A 77 -3.37 44.39 -3.44
CA ALA A 77 -4.05 44.83 -4.65
C ALA A 77 -5.38 45.54 -4.32
N LEU A 78 -6.16 44.99 -3.39
CA LEU A 78 -7.39 45.62 -2.90
C LEU A 78 -7.11 46.97 -2.24
N GLU A 79 -6.04 47.07 -1.43
CA GLU A 79 -5.66 48.32 -0.78
C GLU A 79 -5.23 49.39 -1.80
N ALA A 80 -4.52 49.01 -2.87
CA ALA A 80 -4.15 49.88 -3.96
C ALA A 80 -5.37 50.38 -4.75
N LEU A 81 -6.34 49.51 -5.03
CA LEU A 81 -7.61 49.88 -5.66
C LEU A 81 -8.41 50.88 -4.80
N ASN A 82 -8.49 50.64 -3.49
CA ASN A 82 -9.16 51.56 -2.56
C ASN A 82 -8.49 52.94 -2.51
N LYS A 83 -7.18 53.03 -2.78
CA LYS A 83 -6.42 54.28 -2.89
C LYS A 83 -6.42 54.86 -4.31
N THR A 84 -7.22 54.32 -5.23
CA THR A 84 -7.29 54.74 -6.65
C THR A 84 -5.94 54.65 -7.37
N GLN A 85 -5.05 53.76 -6.91
CA GLN A 85 -3.75 53.49 -7.55
C GLN A 85 -3.85 52.29 -8.49
N GLU A 86 -4.61 52.44 -9.58
CA GLU A 86 -4.93 51.35 -10.51
C GLU A 86 -3.69 50.71 -11.15
N GLY A 87 -2.66 51.50 -11.50
CA GLY A 87 -1.41 50.97 -12.06
C GLY A 87 -0.68 50.03 -11.08
N LEU A 88 -0.60 50.42 -9.80
CA LEU A 88 0.01 49.59 -8.76
C LEU A 88 -0.83 48.33 -8.50
N ALA A 89 -2.16 48.44 -8.53
CA ALA A 89 -3.05 47.29 -8.39
C ALA A 89 -2.85 46.28 -9.54
N LEU A 90 -2.67 46.74 -10.78
CA LEU A 90 -2.38 45.88 -11.93
C LEU A 90 -1.04 45.15 -11.79
N ASP A 91 0.02 45.85 -11.34
CA ASP A 91 1.33 45.24 -11.11
C ASP A 91 1.27 44.15 -10.02
N VAL A 92 0.53 44.41 -8.93
CA VAL A 92 0.33 43.41 -7.87
C VAL A 92 -0.52 42.24 -8.36
N ALA A 93 -1.57 42.49 -9.16
CA ALA A 93 -2.39 41.42 -9.75
C ALA A 93 -1.58 40.52 -10.69
N ALA A 94 -0.67 41.10 -11.49
CA ALA A 94 0.27 40.34 -12.31
C ALA A 94 1.16 39.44 -11.44
N LYS A 95 1.66 39.95 -10.30
CA LYS A 95 2.43 39.15 -9.35
C LYS A 95 1.60 37.99 -8.75
N VAL A 96 0.35 38.24 -8.39
CA VAL A 96 -0.59 37.20 -7.93
C VAL A 96 -0.74 36.11 -8.99
N GLY A 97 -0.96 36.48 -10.26
CA GLY A 97 -1.06 35.51 -11.36
C GLY A 97 0.17 34.60 -11.48
N THR A 98 1.39 35.14 -11.30
CA THR A 98 2.61 34.30 -11.30
C THR A 98 2.65 33.32 -10.12
N LEU A 99 2.21 33.74 -8.93
CA LEU A 99 2.17 32.88 -7.74
C LEU A 99 1.09 31.80 -7.86
N GLU A 100 -0.05 32.12 -8.48
CA GLU A 100 -1.11 31.15 -8.76
C GLU A 100 -0.66 30.07 -9.74
N GLN A 101 0.10 30.44 -10.77
CA GLN A 101 0.68 29.48 -11.70
C GLN A 101 1.66 28.54 -10.97
N GLU A 102 2.55 29.09 -10.14
CA GLU A 102 3.48 28.29 -9.32
C GLU A 102 2.73 27.37 -8.34
N LEU A 103 1.66 27.87 -7.72
CA LEU A 103 0.78 27.10 -6.84
C LEU A 103 0.14 25.92 -7.58
N GLU A 104 -0.32 26.11 -8.81
CA GLU A 104 -0.91 25.04 -9.63
C GLU A 104 0.13 23.95 -9.96
N GLU A 105 1.36 24.35 -10.31
CA GLU A 105 2.46 23.42 -10.56
C GLU A 105 2.83 22.61 -9.31
N GLN A 106 2.93 23.26 -8.14
CA GLN A 106 3.18 22.58 -6.88
C GLN A 106 2.03 21.65 -6.48
N ALA A 107 0.78 22.05 -6.73
CA ALA A 107 -0.39 21.21 -6.47
C ALA A 107 -0.38 19.93 -7.32
N LYS A 108 0.00 20.01 -8.60
CA LYS A 108 0.18 18.84 -9.48
C LYS A 108 1.28 17.91 -8.97
N ALA A 109 2.43 18.48 -8.58
CA ALA A 109 3.53 17.70 -8.01
C ALA A 109 3.11 16.99 -6.71
N HIS A 110 2.45 17.70 -5.80
CA HIS A 110 1.93 17.15 -4.55
C HIS A 110 0.95 15.99 -4.80
N ALA A 111 0.00 16.14 -5.71
CA ALA A 111 -0.95 15.09 -6.06
C ALA A 111 -0.24 13.83 -6.59
N SER A 112 0.81 14.00 -7.40
CA SER A 112 1.63 12.88 -7.88
C SER A 112 2.36 12.16 -6.74
N TYR A 113 2.93 12.89 -5.78
CA TYR A 113 3.56 12.29 -4.60
C TYR A 113 2.54 11.54 -3.73
N ALA A 114 1.38 12.14 -3.46
CA ALA A 114 0.33 11.51 -2.66
C ALA A 114 -0.14 10.17 -3.27
N LEU A 115 -0.32 10.13 -4.60
CA LEU A 115 -0.65 8.90 -5.32
C LEU A 115 0.46 7.85 -5.19
N GLN A 116 1.72 8.24 -5.35
CA GLN A 116 2.87 7.34 -5.20
C GLN A 116 2.97 6.78 -3.78
N VAL A 117 2.77 7.62 -2.76
CA VAL A 117 2.76 7.21 -1.35
C VAL A 117 1.66 6.19 -1.08
N SER A 118 0.44 6.46 -1.53
CA SER A 118 -0.69 5.53 -1.38
C SER A 118 -0.39 4.17 -2.02
N ARG A 119 0.07 4.18 -3.28
CA ARG A 119 0.39 2.96 -4.02
C ARG A 119 1.54 2.17 -3.37
N LEU A 120 2.59 2.84 -2.93
CA LEU A 120 3.73 2.18 -2.28
C LEU A 120 3.33 1.56 -0.94
N LYS A 121 2.50 2.25 -0.14
CA LYS A 121 1.96 1.70 1.12
C LYS A 121 1.18 0.42 0.88
N GLU A 122 0.30 0.40 -0.14
CA GLU A 122 -0.49 -0.77 -0.47
C GLU A 122 0.36 -1.95 -0.96
N LEU A 123 1.32 -1.69 -1.85
CA LEU A 123 2.27 -2.70 -2.33
C LEU A 123 3.10 -3.29 -1.19
N ILE A 124 3.61 -2.47 -0.28
CA ILE A 124 4.36 -2.93 0.90
C ILE A 124 3.46 -3.79 1.78
N LYS A 125 2.25 -3.34 2.12
CA LYS A 125 1.31 -4.10 2.95
C LYS A 125 0.98 -5.46 2.34
N SER A 126 0.73 -5.50 1.03
CA SER A 126 0.44 -6.74 0.31
C SER A 126 1.64 -7.69 0.27
N ALA A 127 2.84 -7.15 0.03
CA ALA A 127 4.07 -7.95 0.05
C ALA A 127 4.36 -8.51 1.45
N GLU A 128 4.16 -7.74 2.52
CA GLU A 128 4.32 -8.21 3.90
C GLU A 128 3.33 -9.33 4.24
N ALA A 129 2.08 -9.23 3.79
CA ALA A 129 1.09 -10.28 4.00
C ALA A 129 1.50 -11.60 3.33
N ARG A 130 2.00 -11.52 2.09
CA ARG A 130 2.51 -12.70 1.35
C ARG A 130 3.75 -13.31 1.99
N ILE A 131 4.69 -12.50 2.46
CA ILE A 131 5.85 -13.01 3.17
C ILE A 131 5.41 -13.78 4.42
N ARG A 132 4.46 -13.26 5.21
CA ARG A 132 3.94 -13.98 6.38
C ARG A 132 3.31 -15.32 6.02
N GLU A 133 2.61 -15.39 4.88
CA GLU A 133 2.04 -16.65 4.40
C GLU A 133 3.14 -17.65 4.02
N HIS A 134 4.13 -17.23 3.23
CA HIS A 134 5.26 -18.08 2.87
C HIS A 134 6.09 -18.55 4.07
N GLU A 135 6.21 -17.72 5.11
CA GLU A 135 6.83 -18.11 6.39
C GLU A 135 6.04 -19.21 7.12
N ARG A 136 4.70 -19.17 7.05
CA ARG A 136 3.86 -20.24 7.61
C ARG A 136 3.99 -21.53 6.80
N GLU A 137 3.93 -21.43 5.47
CA GLU A 137 4.08 -22.57 4.57
C GLU A 137 5.41 -23.30 4.79
N ILE A 138 6.52 -22.57 4.90
CA ILE A 138 7.82 -23.19 5.18
C ILE A 138 7.91 -23.78 6.59
N GLY A 139 7.28 -23.16 7.59
CA GLY A 139 7.17 -23.73 8.93
C GLY A 139 6.47 -25.09 8.94
N ILE A 140 5.37 -25.22 8.17
CA ILE A 140 4.65 -26.48 7.97
C ILE A 140 5.53 -27.51 7.24
N ALA A 141 6.20 -27.10 6.15
CA ALA A 141 7.06 -27.98 5.38
C ALA A 141 8.23 -28.54 6.22
N LYS A 142 8.89 -27.69 7.02
CA LYS A 142 9.99 -28.10 7.92
C LYS A 142 9.54 -29.04 9.02
N THR A 143 8.37 -28.78 9.60
CA THR A 143 7.78 -29.66 10.62
C THR A 143 7.50 -31.04 10.01
N THR A 144 6.94 -31.05 8.81
CA THR A 144 6.66 -32.28 8.05
C THR A 144 7.97 -33.04 7.74
N GLU A 145 9.00 -32.36 7.23
CA GLU A 145 10.31 -32.97 6.95
C GLU A 145 10.96 -33.55 8.23
N SER A 146 10.92 -32.80 9.35
CA SER A 146 11.48 -33.25 10.64
C SER A 146 10.80 -34.53 11.14
N VAL A 147 9.48 -34.63 10.97
CA VAL A 147 8.69 -35.81 11.35
C VAL A 147 9.01 -37.01 10.46
N TYR A 148 9.18 -36.80 9.16
CA TYR A 148 9.65 -37.84 8.24
C TYR A 148 11.05 -38.34 8.61
N ARG A 149 12.01 -37.43 8.82
CA ARG A 149 13.38 -37.79 9.25
C ARG A 149 13.38 -38.56 10.56
N ALA A 150 12.63 -38.10 11.56
CA ALA A 150 12.51 -38.79 12.85
C ALA A 150 11.94 -40.21 12.67
N THR A 151 10.90 -40.37 11.84
CA THR A 151 10.28 -41.67 11.56
C THR A 151 11.24 -42.60 10.81
N GLN A 152 12.00 -42.07 9.85
CA GLN A 152 13.01 -42.81 9.11
C GLN A 152 14.15 -43.26 10.02
N SER A 153 14.71 -42.37 10.85
CA SER A 153 15.77 -42.73 11.81
C SER A 153 15.30 -43.76 12.83
N ILE A 154 14.03 -43.71 13.26
CA ILE A 154 13.43 -44.75 14.12
C ILE A 154 13.36 -46.09 13.36
N SER A 155 12.95 -46.09 12.09
CA SER A 155 12.87 -47.30 11.26
C SER A 155 14.24 -47.91 10.95
N GLU A 156 15.26 -47.08 10.73
CA GLU A 156 16.65 -47.51 10.43
C GLU A 156 17.36 -48.05 11.68
N ASN A 157 17.09 -47.47 12.86
CA ASN A 157 17.69 -47.92 14.13
C ASN A 157 16.94 -49.10 14.78
N ILE A 158 15.72 -49.43 14.34
CA ILE A 158 14.94 -50.57 14.84
C ILE A 158 15.08 -51.75 13.86
N GLY A 159 16.25 -52.39 13.89
CA GLY A 159 16.33 -53.80 13.50
C GLY A 159 15.55 -54.63 14.52
N SER A 160 14.43 -55.23 14.11
CA SER A 160 13.65 -56.32 14.78
C SER A 160 12.46 -56.04 15.73
N GLY A 161 11.84 -54.84 15.77
CA GLY A 161 10.68 -54.55 16.66
C GLY A 161 9.41 -54.02 15.99
N GLY A 162 8.46 -54.89 15.59
CA GLY A 162 7.29 -54.53 14.77
C GLY A 162 6.20 -53.63 15.41
N SER A 163 6.06 -53.54 16.74
CA SER A 163 4.95 -52.78 17.37
C SER A 163 5.21 -51.26 17.46
N ARG A 164 6.47 -50.83 17.56
CA ARG A 164 6.82 -49.39 17.60
C ARG A 164 6.67 -48.71 16.23
N LEU A 165 6.88 -49.47 15.15
CA LEU A 165 6.68 -49.01 13.77
C LEU A 165 5.21 -48.62 13.50
N ALA A 166 4.26 -49.38 14.05
CA ALA A 166 2.83 -49.07 13.94
C ALA A 166 2.47 -47.75 14.64
N SER A 167 2.97 -47.53 15.85
CA SER A 167 2.74 -46.28 16.60
C SER A 167 3.40 -45.05 15.97
N ALA A 168 4.55 -45.23 15.31
CA ALA A 168 5.23 -44.16 14.57
C ALA A 168 4.45 -43.80 13.29
N ARG A 169 3.98 -44.80 12.54
CA ARG A 169 3.09 -44.59 11.37
C ARG A 169 1.80 -43.87 11.75
N GLU A 170 1.15 -44.29 12.83
CA GLU A 170 -0.06 -43.66 13.35
C GLU A 170 0.19 -42.20 13.79
N SER A 171 1.35 -41.93 14.41
CA SER A 171 1.74 -40.58 14.79
C SER A 171 2.02 -39.68 13.59
N LEU A 172 2.66 -40.22 12.55
CA LEU A 172 2.91 -39.51 11.30
C LEU A 172 1.61 -39.21 10.55
N GLU A 173 0.66 -40.16 10.55
CA GLU A 173 -0.67 -39.97 9.96
C GLU A 173 -1.47 -38.86 10.69
N ARG A 174 -1.44 -38.85 12.04
CA ARG A 174 -2.03 -37.76 12.83
C ARG A 174 -1.38 -36.40 12.60
N ILE A 175 -0.10 -36.37 12.22
CA ILE A 175 0.60 -35.13 11.91
C ILE A 175 0.21 -34.65 10.51
N ARG A 176 0.18 -35.54 9.51
CA ARG A 176 -0.32 -35.22 8.16
C ARG A 176 -1.75 -34.69 8.20
N SER A 177 -2.68 -35.39 8.85
CA SER A 177 -4.08 -34.96 8.96
C SER A 177 -4.21 -33.58 9.62
N ARG A 178 -3.38 -33.27 10.63
CA ARG A 178 -3.36 -31.94 11.24
C ARG A 178 -2.81 -30.86 10.30
N HIS A 179 -1.86 -31.20 9.44
CA HIS A 179 -1.31 -30.27 8.45
C HIS A 179 -2.30 -30.02 7.29
N GLU A 180 -2.98 -31.07 6.82
CA GLU A 180 -4.05 -30.95 5.83
C GLU A 180 -5.19 -30.05 6.34
N ASP A 181 -5.70 -30.28 7.56
CA ASP A 181 -6.72 -29.42 8.18
C ASP A 181 -6.24 -27.95 8.31
N LEU A 182 -4.95 -27.74 8.61
CA LEU A 182 -4.39 -26.38 8.69
C LEU A 182 -4.28 -25.71 7.30
N ALA A 183 -3.88 -26.46 6.27
CA ALA A 183 -3.82 -25.99 4.89
C ALA A 183 -5.21 -25.66 4.34
N ASP A 184 -6.21 -26.50 4.62
CA ASP A 184 -7.60 -26.27 4.24
C ASP A 184 -8.16 -25.03 4.94
N ARG A 185 -7.88 -24.83 6.23
CA ARG A 185 -8.27 -23.63 6.98
C ARG A 185 -7.59 -22.36 6.47
N MET A 186 -6.32 -22.43 6.06
CA MET A 186 -5.63 -21.28 5.43
C MET A 186 -6.28 -20.92 4.10
N THR A 187 -6.54 -21.92 3.26
CA THR A 187 -7.21 -21.74 1.97
C THR A 187 -8.60 -21.14 2.13
N ALA A 188 -9.39 -21.66 3.07
CA ALA A 188 -10.71 -21.12 3.39
C ALA A 188 -10.62 -19.69 3.94
N GLY A 189 -9.63 -19.39 4.79
CA GLY A 189 -9.39 -18.04 5.31
C GLY A 189 -9.06 -17.04 4.19
N GLN A 190 -8.24 -17.45 3.22
CA GLN A 190 -7.87 -16.60 2.09
C GLN A 190 -9.06 -16.32 1.17
N GLN A 191 -9.90 -17.33 0.90
CA GLN A 191 -11.16 -17.15 0.17
C GLN A 191 -12.09 -16.17 0.88
N LEU A 192 -12.20 -16.28 2.21
CA LEU A 192 -13.05 -15.42 3.02
C LEU A 192 -12.53 -13.97 3.04
N GLU A 193 -11.22 -13.77 3.08
CA GLU A 193 -10.60 -12.45 3.00
C GLU A 193 -10.76 -11.81 1.60
N ASP A 194 -10.74 -12.62 0.53
CA ASP A 194 -11.07 -12.14 -0.83
C ASP A 194 -12.55 -11.77 -1.01
N GLU A 195 -13.46 -12.46 -0.32
CA GLU A 195 -14.91 -12.23 -0.39
C GLU A 195 -15.41 -11.08 0.50
N PHE A 196 -14.82 -10.94 1.69
CA PHE A 196 -15.31 -10.05 2.75
C PHE A 196 -14.27 -9.01 3.22
N GLY A 197 -13.04 -9.07 2.72
CA GLY A 197 -11.98 -8.13 3.10
C GLY A 197 -12.24 -6.70 2.63
N HIS A 198 -11.44 -5.76 3.15
CA HIS A 198 -11.61 -4.33 2.86
C HIS A 198 -11.54 -3.98 1.35
N SER A 199 -10.82 -4.78 0.55
CA SER A 199 -10.73 -4.60 -0.91
C SER A 199 -11.85 -5.30 -1.70
N ALA A 200 -12.68 -6.12 -1.06
CA ALA A 200 -13.75 -6.87 -1.73
C ALA A 200 -14.83 -5.93 -2.30
N LEU A 201 -15.17 -4.88 -1.55
CA LEU A 201 -16.09 -3.83 -2.03
C LEU A 201 -15.46 -3.04 -3.19
N GLU A 202 -14.19 -2.70 -3.10
CA GLU A 202 -13.44 -2.00 -4.15
C GLU A 202 -13.35 -2.81 -5.44
N LYS A 203 -13.08 -4.12 -5.35
CA LYS A 203 -13.12 -5.05 -6.49
C LYS A 203 -14.51 -5.14 -7.11
N LYS A 204 -15.58 -5.20 -6.29
CA LYS A 204 -16.98 -5.20 -6.78
C LYS A 204 -17.36 -3.89 -7.46
N LEU A 205 -16.95 -2.76 -6.91
CA LEU A 205 -17.20 -1.43 -7.48
C LEU A 205 -16.43 -1.24 -8.81
N ALA A 206 -15.16 -1.66 -8.87
CA ALA A 206 -14.38 -1.65 -10.10
C ALA A 206 -14.95 -2.56 -11.19
N ALA A 207 -15.39 -3.78 -10.82
CA ALA A 207 -16.05 -4.70 -11.75
C ALA A 207 -17.40 -4.18 -12.27
N ALA A 208 -18.10 -3.38 -11.47
CA ALA A 208 -19.32 -2.67 -11.87
C ALA A 208 -19.05 -1.39 -12.69
N GLY A 209 -17.78 -1.02 -12.93
CA GLY A 209 -17.41 0.19 -13.66
C GLY A 209 -17.58 1.49 -12.85
N ILE A 210 -17.73 1.40 -11.53
CA ILE A 210 -17.99 2.52 -10.62
C ILE A 210 -16.67 2.92 -9.96
N GLY A 211 -16.11 4.08 -10.32
CA GLY A 211 -14.86 4.59 -9.73
C GLY A 211 -13.98 5.51 -10.58
N ASN A 212 -14.37 5.86 -11.82
CA ASN A 212 -13.56 6.74 -12.67
C ASN A 212 -13.65 8.22 -12.26
N ASP A 213 -12.52 8.94 -12.41
CA ASP A 213 -12.29 10.36 -12.13
C ASP A 213 -13.30 11.36 -12.74
N ALA A 214 -14.21 10.90 -13.61
CA ALA A 214 -15.26 11.71 -14.23
C ALA A 214 -16.20 12.40 -13.21
N ASP A 215 -16.42 11.80 -12.04
CA ASP A 215 -17.30 12.34 -11.00
C ASP A 215 -16.65 13.49 -10.19
N ARG A 216 -15.31 13.61 -10.24
CA ARG A 216 -14.57 14.69 -9.56
C ARG A 216 -14.70 16.03 -10.28
N THR A 217 -14.73 16.03 -11.60
CA THR A 217 -14.87 17.26 -12.41
C THR A 217 -16.21 17.96 -12.17
N GLY A 218 -17.30 17.21 -12.00
CA GLY A 218 -18.62 17.75 -11.66
C GLY A 218 -18.64 18.41 -10.28
N LYS A 219 -18.08 17.74 -9.27
CA LYS A 219 -17.98 18.25 -7.89
C LYS A 219 -17.11 19.51 -7.76
N VAL A 220 -16.08 19.65 -8.60
CA VAL A 220 -15.23 20.86 -8.65
C VAL A 220 -15.99 22.06 -9.23
N MET A 221 -16.80 21.86 -10.28
CA MET A 221 -17.61 22.93 -10.89
C MET A 221 -18.71 23.45 -9.96
N GLU A 222 -19.35 22.57 -9.18
CA GLU A 222 -20.33 22.97 -8.15
C GLU A 222 -19.67 23.83 -7.06
N ARG A 223 -18.46 23.47 -6.63
CA ARG A 223 -17.72 24.24 -5.61
C ARG A 223 -17.33 25.64 -6.07
N ILE A 224 -16.97 25.81 -7.34
CA ILE A 224 -16.63 27.13 -7.92
C ILE A 224 -17.86 28.03 -8.00
N ARG A 225 -19.02 27.50 -8.44
CA ARG A 225 -20.28 28.25 -8.48
C ARG A 225 -20.75 28.69 -7.08
N ALA A 226 -20.58 27.83 -6.08
CA ALA A 226 -20.93 28.14 -4.69
C ALA A 226 -20.08 29.28 -4.09
N ARG A 227 -18.82 29.45 -4.53
CA ARG A 227 -17.96 30.58 -4.11
C ARG A 227 -18.32 31.89 -4.80
N GLN A 228 -18.74 31.85 -6.06
CA GLN A 228 -19.20 33.03 -6.79
C GLN A 228 -20.54 33.57 -6.26
N ALA A 229 -21.41 32.69 -5.75
CA ALA A 229 -22.72 33.03 -5.22
C ALA A 229 -22.71 33.65 -3.80
N LYS A 230 -21.54 33.75 -3.15
CA LYS A 230 -21.36 34.50 -1.89
C LYS A 230 -20.47 35.73 -2.13
N PRO A 231 -21.04 36.86 -2.59
CA PRO A 231 -20.37 38.14 -2.42
C PRO A 231 -20.27 38.40 -0.91
N SER A 232 -19.09 38.87 -0.48
CA SER A 232 -18.83 39.41 0.84
C SER A 232 -19.98 40.32 1.30
N GLU A 233 -20.71 39.91 2.33
CA GLU A 233 -21.65 40.78 3.04
C GLU A 233 -20.81 41.73 3.90
N PRO A 234 -20.79 43.05 3.61
CA PRO A 234 -20.04 43.99 4.43
C PRO A 234 -20.71 44.13 5.80
N PRO A 235 -19.96 44.29 6.90
CA PRO A 235 -20.53 44.51 8.22
C PRO A 235 -21.29 45.84 8.21
N LYS A 236 -22.58 45.79 8.56
CA LYS A 236 -23.43 46.99 8.69
C LYS A 236 -22.88 47.89 9.82
N PRO A 237 -22.88 49.22 9.64
CA PRO A 237 -22.41 50.14 10.66
C PRO A 237 -23.42 50.17 11.82
N VAL A 238 -22.89 50.01 13.04
CA VAL A 238 -23.63 50.29 14.28
C VAL A 238 -23.89 51.79 14.30
N SER A 239 -25.15 52.18 14.18
CA SER A 239 -25.61 53.57 14.35
C SER A 239 -26.36 53.66 15.68
N GLU A 240 -25.83 54.53 16.55
CA GLU A 240 -26.35 55.11 17.81
C GLU A 240 -27.01 54.21 18.87
#